data_AF-A0A9N9D2Z2-F1
#
_entry.id   AF-A0A9N9D2Z2-F1
#
_cell.length_a   1.000
_cell.length_b   1.000
_cell.length_c   1.000
_cell.angle_alpha   90.00
_cell.angle_beta   90.00
_cell.angle_gamma   90.00
#
_symmetry.space_group_name_H-M   'P 1'
#
loop_
_entity.id
_entity.type
_entity.pdbx_description
1 polymer ?
#
loop_
_entity_poly.entity_id
_entity_poly.type
_entity_poly.pdbx_seq_one_letter_code
_entity_poly.pdbx_strand_id
1 'polypeptide(L)'
;MGLLLSVNAGSHHEPRVVILRYFGDKKNKNDVLGLVGKGITFDSGGYNLKSSAALETMKFDMSGAAVVCASFLNLAQSKSKKNIVAVACLTENAIGGHATLTESVITSMNGKTVEINNTDAEGRLVLADGITYAIQKEKVTKIITVATLTGACVLALGENVTGVMTNNRDFYQQFIQAAEKSQEST
;
A
#
# COMPACT_ATOMS: atom_id res chain seq x y z
N MET A 1 -9.09 11.52 3.46
CA MET A 1 -7.78 10.87 3.26
C MET A 1 -6.78 11.98 3.02
N GLY A 2 -6.40 12.71 4.07
CA GLY A 2 -5.55 13.88 3.92
C GLY A 2 -4.10 13.53 3.59
N LEU A 3 -3.61 12.37 4.03
CA LEU A 3 -2.26 11.92 3.70
C LEU A 3 -2.14 11.57 2.21
N LEU A 4 -3.13 10.85 1.66
CA LEU A 4 -3.15 10.54 0.22
C LEU A 4 -3.19 11.82 -0.64
N LEU A 5 -4.04 12.79 -0.28
CA LEU A 5 -4.16 14.05 -0.99
C LEU A 5 -2.89 14.90 -0.87
N SER A 6 -2.22 14.87 0.28
CA SER A 6 -0.95 15.56 0.48
C SER A 6 0.17 15.00 -0.40
N VAL A 7 0.28 13.67 -0.53
CA VAL A 7 1.25 13.04 -1.45
C VAL A 7 0.97 13.45 -2.90
N ASN A 8 -0.31 13.52 -3.28
CA ASN A 8 -0.70 13.90 -4.64
C ASN A 8 -0.52 15.39 -4.97
N ALA A 9 -0.38 16.28 -3.99
CA ALA A 9 -0.57 17.72 -4.16
C ALA A 9 0.30 18.38 -5.26
N GLY A 10 1.42 17.77 -5.63
CA GLY A 10 2.30 18.23 -6.72
C GLY A 10 1.96 17.70 -8.12
N SER A 11 1.03 16.76 -8.24
CA SER A 11 0.67 16.09 -9.49
C SER A 11 -0.41 16.84 -10.27
N HIS A 12 -0.38 16.72 -11.60
CA HIS A 12 -1.47 17.14 -12.49
C HIS A 12 -2.56 16.07 -12.64
N HIS A 13 -2.29 14.85 -12.19
CA HIS A 13 -3.20 13.72 -12.21
C HIS A 13 -3.84 13.52 -10.84
N GLU A 14 -5.16 13.56 -10.82
CA GLU A 14 -5.92 13.35 -9.60
C GLU A 14 -5.67 11.95 -9.00
N PRO A 15 -5.62 11.82 -7.67
CA PRO A 15 -5.38 10.55 -7.02
C PRO A 15 -6.65 9.70 -7.06
N ARG A 16 -6.50 8.38 -7.00
CA ARG A 16 -7.61 7.43 -7.02
C ARG A 16 -7.41 6.37 -5.94
N VAL A 17 -8.51 5.98 -5.31
CA VAL A 17 -8.53 4.80 -4.43
C VAL A 17 -9.47 3.79 -5.07
N VAL A 18 -8.93 2.65 -5.48
CA VAL A 18 -9.71 1.58 -6.09
C VAL A 18 -10.08 0.58 -5.00
N ILE A 19 -11.38 0.32 -4.86
CA ILE A 19 -11.92 -0.64 -3.90
C ILE A 19 -12.56 -1.81 -4.65
N LEU A 20 -12.02 -3.00 -4.47
CA LEU A 20 -12.55 -4.23 -5.04
C LEU A 20 -13.13 -5.10 -3.91
N ARG A 21 -14.31 -5.68 -4.12
CA ARG A 21 -15.01 -6.47 -3.08
C ARG A 21 -15.50 -7.79 -3.65
N TYR A 22 -15.22 -8.87 -2.93
CA TYR A 22 -15.69 -10.21 -3.27
C TYR A 22 -16.07 -10.95 -1.99
N PHE A 23 -17.32 -11.41 -1.91
CA PHE A 23 -17.90 -12.04 -0.72
C PHE A 23 -18.31 -13.49 -1.00
N GLY A 24 -17.33 -14.39 -1.05
CA GLY A 24 -17.51 -15.81 -1.36
C GLY A 24 -17.92 -16.69 -0.18
N ASP A 25 -17.73 -16.24 1.07
CA ASP A 25 -18.11 -17.01 2.28
C ASP A 25 -19.33 -16.41 2.97
N LYS A 26 -20.52 -16.87 2.55
CA LYS A 26 -21.80 -16.43 3.12
C LYS A 26 -22.00 -16.86 4.58
N LYS A 27 -21.28 -17.86 5.07
CA LYS A 27 -21.41 -18.35 6.46
C LYS A 27 -20.60 -17.50 7.42
N ASN A 28 -19.43 -17.02 7.00
CA ASN A 28 -18.53 -16.21 7.82
C ASN A 28 -18.49 -14.75 7.35
N LYS A 29 -19.66 -14.08 7.32
CA LYS A 29 -19.80 -12.72 6.75
C LYS A 29 -18.85 -11.67 7.33
N ASN A 30 -18.41 -11.86 8.58
CA ASN A 30 -17.55 -10.93 9.29
C ASN A 30 -16.05 -11.28 9.18
N ASP A 31 -15.66 -12.46 8.66
CA ASP A 31 -14.25 -12.80 8.43
C ASP A 31 -13.84 -12.27 7.06
N VAL A 32 -13.36 -11.03 7.01
CA VAL A 32 -13.02 -10.32 5.76
C VAL A 32 -11.53 -10.00 5.76
N LEU A 33 -10.81 -10.55 4.78
CA LEU A 33 -9.41 -10.26 4.54
C LEU A 33 -9.27 -8.97 3.70
N GLY A 34 -8.59 -7.98 4.26
CA GLY A 34 -8.17 -6.77 3.56
C GLY A 34 -6.81 -6.92 2.92
N LEU A 35 -6.69 -6.53 1.65
CA LEU A 35 -5.42 -6.36 0.95
C LEU A 35 -5.24 -4.87 0.65
N VAL A 36 -4.17 -4.23 1.11
CA VAL A 36 -3.94 -2.79 0.89
C VAL A 36 -2.61 -2.59 0.18
N GLY A 37 -2.62 -1.96 -0.99
CA GLY A 37 -1.44 -1.83 -1.84
C GLY A 37 -0.96 -0.39 -1.99
N LYS A 38 0.37 -0.19 -1.87
CA LYS A 38 1.05 1.06 -2.27
C LYS A 38 0.97 1.19 -3.79
N GLY A 39 0.35 2.26 -4.27
CA GLY A 39 0.12 2.53 -5.69
C GLY A 39 0.74 3.83 -6.16
N ILE A 40 2.01 4.07 -5.84
CA ILE A 40 2.69 5.28 -6.33
C ILE A 40 3.06 5.05 -7.80
N THR A 41 2.29 5.63 -8.73
CA THR A 41 2.41 5.33 -10.17
C THR A 41 3.71 5.84 -10.77
N PHE A 42 4.27 6.90 -10.16
CA PHE A 42 5.64 7.32 -10.34
C PHE A 42 6.08 8.11 -9.10
N ASP A 43 7.30 7.89 -8.65
CA ASP A 43 7.87 8.51 -7.47
C ASP A 43 9.08 9.37 -7.82
N SER A 44 8.90 10.70 -7.84
CA SER A 44 10.02 11.63 -7.97
C SER A 44 10.72 11.90 -6.64
N GLY A 45 10.09 11.53 -5.52
CA GLY A 45 10.44 11.92 -4.15
C GLY A 45 9.87 13.26 -3.69
N GLY A 46 9.11 13.97 -4.52
CA GLY A 46 8.58 15.30 -4.18
C GLY A 46 9.70 16.35 -3.99
N TYR A 47 9.62 17.15 -2.92
CA TYR A 47 10.66 18.15 -2.59
C TYR A 47 11.98 17.52 -2.11
N ASN A 48 11.92 16.34 -1.49
CA ASN A 48 13.07 15.47 -1.28
C ASN A 48 13.39 14.68 -2.56
N LEU A 49 13.70 15.43 -3.63
CA LEU A 49 13.87 14.88 -4.98
C LEU A 49 14.93 13.77 -5.01
N LYS A 50 14.57 12.64 -5.62
CA LYS A 50 15.51 11.54 -5.86
C LYS A 50 16.62 11.97 -6.81
N SER A 51 17.81 11.38 -6.65
CA SER A 51 18.88 11.51 -7.65
C SER A 51 18.48 10.85 -8.97
N SER A 52 19.11 11.23 -10.08
CA SER A 52 18.78 10.67 -11.41
C SER A 52 18.87 9.14 -11.46
N ALA A 53 19.85 8.55 -10.75
CA ALA A 53 19.97 7.10 -10.66
C ALA A 53 18.84 6.46 -9.84
N ALA A 54 18.40 7.11 -8.76
CA ALA A 54 17.32 6.62 -7.91
C ALA A 54 15.92 6.80 -8.54
N LEU A 55 15.79 7.66 -9.56
CA LEU A 55 14.55 7.77 -10.36
C LEU A 55 14.37 6.60 -11.33
N GLU A 56 15.45 5.92 -11.70
CA GLU A 56 15.36 4.72 -12.53
C GLU A 56 14.47 3.70 -11.81
N THR A 57 13.61 3.01 -12.57
CA THR A 57 12.67 2.01 -12.05
C THR A 57 11.48 2.53 -11.20
N MET A 58 11.35 3.83 -10.93
CA MET A 58 10.26 4.34 -10.07
C MET A 58 8.84 4.19 -10.63
N LYS A 59 8.69 3.78 -11.90
CA LYS A 59 7.41 3.28 -12.44
C LYS A 59 6.90 2.03 -11.72
N PHE A 60 7.78 1.28 -11.05
CA PHE A 60 7.42 0.06 -10.32
C PHE A 60 6.97 0.35 -8.88
N ASP A 61 6.93 1.62 -8.46
CA ASP A 61 6.57 1.99 -7.10
C ASP A 61 5.06 1.84 -6.77
N MET A 62 4.31 1.35 -7.77
CA MET A 62 2.91 0.92 -7.71
C MET A 62 2.74 -0.60 -7.64
N SER A 63 3.84 -1.37 -7.56
CA SER A 63 3.78 -2.83 -7.61
C SER A 63 2.97 -3.42 -6.45
N GLY A 64 2.95 -2.77 -5.29
CA GLY A 64 2.10 -3.17 -4.17
C GLY A 64 0.60 -3.15 -4.52
N ALA A 65 0.13 -2.09 -5.19
CA ALA A 65 -1.22 -1.98 -5.72
C ALA A 65 -1.50 -3.03 -6.80
N ALA A 66 -0.55 -3.26 -7.71
CA ALA A 66 -0.69 -4.28 -8.75
C ALA A 66 -0.86 -5.68 -8.15
N VAL A 67 -0.03 -6.05 -7.17
CA VAL A 67 -0.09 -7.34 -6.47
C VAL A 67 -1.43 -7.54 -5.80
N VAL A 68 -1.91 -6.58 -4.99
CA VAL A 68 -3.19 -6.75 -4.27
C VAL A 68 -4.40 -6.84 -5.22
N CYS A 69 -4.38 -6.09 -6.34
CA CYS A 69 -5.43 -6.17 -7.35
C CYS A 69 -5.40 -7.52 -8.09
N ALA A 70 -4.22 -8.02 -8.46
CA ALA A 70 -4.06 -9.31 -9.11
C ALA A 70 -4.45 -10.48 -8.19
N SER A 71 -3.99 -10.48 -6.93
CA SER A 71 -4.39 -11.47 -5.93
C SER A 71 -5.90 -11.49 -5.71
N PHE A 72 -6.53 -10.31 -5.62
CA PHE A 72 -7.98 -10.20 -5.53
C PHE A 72 -8.67 -10.82 -6.75
N LEU A 73 -8.24 -10.46 -7.96
CA LEU A 73 -8.86 -10.94 -9.19
C LEU A 73 -8.80 -12.47 -9.30
N ASN A 74 -7.64 -13.06 -8.99
CA ASN A 74 -7.45 -14.51 -8.99
C ASN A 74 -8.36 -15.21 -7.96
N LEU A 75 -8.53 -14.64 -6.76
CA LEU A 75 -9.40 -15.20 -5.73
C LEU A 75 -10.88 -15.10 -6.09
N ALA A 76 -11.30 -14.02 -6.76
CA ALA A 76 -12.66 -13.84 -7.25
C ALA A 76 -12.97 -14.78 -8.42
N GLN A 77 -12.06 -14.88 -9.41
CA GLN A 77 -12.23 -15.73 -10.59
C GLN A 77 -12.24 -17.23 -10.24
N SER A 78 -11.43 -17.64 -9.26
CA SER A 78 -11.44 -19.02 -8.73
C SER A 78 -12.68 -19.34 -7.88
N LYS A 79 -13.57 -18.37 -7.65
CA LYS A 79 -14.75 -18.48 -6.79
C LYS A 79 -14.37 -18.96 -5.38
N SER A 80 -13.26 -18.45 -4.84
CA SER A 80 -12.77 -18.81 -3.51
C SER A 80 -13.87 -18.64 -2.46
N LYS A 81 -13.94 -19.54 -1.48
CA LYS A 81 -14.89 -19.46 -0.37
C LYS A 81 -14.32 -18.58 0.75
N LYS A 82 -14.02 -17.33 0.41
CA LYS A 82 -13.46 -16.31 1.30
C LYS A 82 -14.08 -14.94 1.00
N ASN A 83 -14.12 -14.08 2.01
CA ASN A 83 -14.51 -12.69 1.85
C ASN A 83 -13.25 -11.82 1.82
N ILE A 84 -13.10 -11.02 0.76
CA ILE A 84 -11.88 -10.29 0.48
C ILE A 84 -12.24 -8.89 -0.03
N VAL A 85 -11.49 -7.92 0.46
CA VAL A 85 -11.52 -6.54 -0.04
C VAL A 85 -10.10 -6.11 -0.38
N ALA A 86 -9.91 -5.56 -1.58
CA ALA A 86 -8.65 -4.93 -1.96
C ALA A 86 -8.81 -3.41 -2.04
N VAL A 87 -7.83 -2.68 -1.51
CA VAL A 87 -7.73 -1.22 -1.49
C VAL A 87 -6.40 -0.83 -2.13
N ALA A 88 -6.44 -0.30 -3.35
CA ALA A 88 -5.26 0.21 -4.03
C ALA A 88 -5.26 1.73 -3.97
N CYS A 89 -4.21 2.31 -3.38
CA CYS A 89 -4.06 3.76 -3.22
C CYS A 89 -3.17 4.32 -4.34
N LEU A 90 -3.80 4.83 -5.40
CA LEU A 90 -3.14 5.24 -6.64
C LEU A 90 -2.90 6.76 -6.66
N THR A 91 -1.64 7.16 -6.79
CA THR A 91 -1.24 8.57 -6.95
C THR A 91 0.17 8.65 -7.50
N GLU A 92 0.56 9.81 -8.04
CA GLU A 92 1.97 10.14 -8.22
C GLU A 92 2.51 10.85 -6.97
N ASN A 93 3.82 10.75 -6.74
CA ASN A 93 4.56 11.64 -5.86
C ASN A 93 5.41 12.56 -6.73
N ALA A 94 4.79 13.64 -7.21
CA ALA A 94 5.40 14.56 -8.16
C ALA A 94 5.89 15.83 -7.44
N ILE A 95 7.00 16.38 -7.94
CA ILE A 95 7.40 17.75 -7.64
C ILE A 95 6.57 18.71 -8.52
N GLY A 96 6.00 19.75 -7.91
CA GLY A 96 5.15 20.73 -8.58
C GLY A 96 4.88 21.95 -7.72
N GLY A 97 4.28 23.00 -8.29
CA GLY A 97 4.07 24.28 -7.60
C GLY A 97 3.16 24.21 -6.37
N HIS A 98 2.42 23.12 -6.19
CA HIS A 98 1.56 22.85 -5.04
C HIS A 98 1.98 21.59 -4.26
N ALA A 99 3.16 21.04 -4.54
CA ALA A 99 3.65 19.86 -3.83
C ALA A 99 3.74 20.13 -2.31
N THR A 100 3.44 19.11 -1.52
CA THR A 100 3.56 19.20 -0.05
C THR A 100 5.01 19.50 0.32
N LEU A 101 5.23 20.53 1.13
CA LEU A 101 6.54 20.90 1.63
C LEU A 101 6.97 19.99 2.78
N THR A 102 8.29 19.85 2.96
CA THR A 102 8.82 19.38 4.25
C THR A 102 8.34 20.30 5.39
N GLU A 103 8.23 19.76 6.60
CA GLU A 103 7.70 20.41 7.80
C GLU A 103 6.18 20.69 7.76
N SER A 104 5.49 20.32 6.68
CA SER A 104 4.02 20.37 6.64
C SER A 104 3.42 19.39 7.65
N VAL A 105 2.37 19.81 8.37
CA VAL A 105 1.61 18.93 9.27
C VAL A 105 0.26 18.60 8.67
N ILE A 106 0.05 17.32 8.35
CA ILE A 106 -1.12 16.85 7.61
C ILE A 106 -2.02 16.02 8.50
N THR A 107 -3.33 16.28 8.45
CA THR A 107 -4.31 15.47 9.16
C THR A 107 -4.68 14.23 8.34
N SER A 108 -4.42 13.05 8.88
CA SER A 108 -4.75 11.76 8.26
C SER A 108 -6.24 11.43 8.33
N MET A 109 -6.65 10.41 7.58
CA MET A 109 -8.04 9.94 7.58
C MET A 109 -8.55 9.54 8.97
N ASN A 110 -7.69 9.06 9.87
CA ASN A 110 -8.09 8.68 11.22
C ASN A 110 -8.06 9.86 12.21
N GLY A 111 -7.78 11.08 11.76
CA GLY A 111 -7.75 12.29 12.58
C GLY A 111 -6.40 12.57 13.26
N LYS A 112 -5.41 11.66 13.17
CA LYS A 112 -4.05 11.95 13.66
C LYS A 112 -3.32 12.88 12.71
N THR A 113 -2.44 13.71 13.24
CA THR A 113 -1.55 14.58 12.46
C THR A 113 -0.21 13.91 12.21
N VAL A 114 0.38 14.17 11.04
CA VAL A 114 1.71 13.69 10.65
C VAL A 114 2.53 14.88 10.14
N GLU A 115 3.67 15.12 10.77
CA GLU A 115 4.68 16.05 10.26
C GLU A 115 5.50 15.37 9.15
N ILE A 116 5.59 16.01 7.99
CA ILE A 116 6.31 15.49 6.82
C ILE A 116 7.75 15.98 6.86
N ASN A 117 8.65 15.21 7.46
CA ASN A 117 10.08 15.54 7.42
C ASN A 117 10.80 15.04 6.15
N ASN A 118 10.17 14.13 5.40
CA ASN A 118 10.69 13.60 4.14
C ASN A 118 9.53 13.25 3.20
N THR A 119 9.43 13.94 2.06
CA THR A 119 8.40 13.71 1.03
C THR A 119 8.64 12.45 0.20
N ASP A 120 9.84 11.85 0.26
CA ASP A 120 10.20 10.55 -0.33
C ASP A 120 9.87 9.36 0.59
N ALA A 121 9.17 9.64 1.69
CA ALA A 121 8.57 8.64 2.56
C ALA A 121 7.04 8.62 2.39
N GLU A 122 6.57 8.81 1.16
CA GLU A 122 5.17 8.97 0.75
C GLU A 122 4.35 7.66 0.85
N GLY A 123 4.97 6.52 0.56
CA GLY A 123 4.26 5.24 0.45
C GLY A 123 3.55 4.84 1.74
N ARG A 124 4.17 5.13 2.90
CA ARG A 124 3.55 4.87 4.21
C ARG A 124 2.38 5.81 4.50
N LEU A 125 2.37 7.01 3.93
CA LEU A 125 1.31 8.00 4.10
C LEU A 125 0.05 7.56 3.38
N VAL A 126 0.18 7.15 2.11
CA VAL A 126 -0.96 6.62 1.34
C VAL A 126 -1.49 5.32 1.95
N LEU A 127 -0.60 4.45 2.43
CA LEU A 127 -0.98 3.22 3.12
C LEU A 127 -1.70 3.49 4.45
N ALA A 128 -1.29 4.48 5.24
CA ALA A 128 -1.95 4.81 6.49
C ALA A 128 -3.42 5.20 6.29
N ASP A 129 -3.70 5.99 5.25
CA ASP A 129 -5.08 6.31 4.85
C ASP A 129 -5.80 5.09 4.26
N GLY A 130 -5.14 4.29 3.42
CA GLY A 130 -5.71 3.06 2.84
C GLY A 130 -6.09 2.01 3.89
N ILE A 131 -5.24 1.78 4.88
CA ILE A 131 -5.49 0.90 6.04
C ILE A 131 -6.66 1.44 6.85
N THR A 132 -6.67 2.74 7.14
CA THR A 132 -7.77 3.39 7.86
C THR A 132 -9.09 3.20 7.11
N TYR A 133 -9.09 3.38 5.79
CA TYR A 133 -10.25 3.16 4.95
C TYR A 133 -10.73 1.71 5.02
N ALA A 134 -9.83 0.74 4.85
CA ALA A 134 -10.14 -0.69 4.91
C ALA A 134 -10.77 -1.08 6.27
N ILE A 135 -10.24 -0.58 7.37
CA ILE A 135 -10.79 -0.85 8.72
C ILE A 135 -12.15 -0.17 8.90
N GLN A 136 -12.23 1.14 8.66
CA GLN A 136 -13.40 1.94 9.06
C GLN A 136 -14.58 1.79 8.10
N LYS A 137 -14.32 1.69 6.79
CA LYS A 137 -15.36 1.63 5.74
C LYS A 137 -15.66 0.20 5.31
N GLU A 138 -14.64 -0.63 5.18
CA GLU A 138 -14.78 -2.01 4.66
C GLU A 138 -14.88 -3.08 5.76
N LYS A 139 -14.65 -2.69 7.03
CA LYS A 139 -14.81 -3.55 8.20
C LYS A 139 -13.98 -4.84 8.11
N VAL A 140 -12.82 -4.77 7.48
CA VAL A 140 -11.89 -5.91 7.38
C VAL A 140 -11.39 -6.30 8.76
N THR A 141 -11.20 -7.61 9.00
CA THR A 141 -10.76 -8.16 10.29
C THR A 141 -9.30 -8.54 10.32
N LYS A 142 -8.69 -8.72 9.15
CA LYS A 142 -7.25 -8.97 8.94
C LYS A 142 -6.78 -8.14 7.77
N ILE A 143 -5.54 -7.67 7.80
CA ILE A 143 -4.98 -6.84 6.73
C ILE A 143 -3.61 -7.37 6.34
N ILE A 144 -3.37 -7.47 5.04
CA ILE A 144 -2.05 -7.61 4.45
C ILE A 144 -1.78 -6.33 3.65
N THR A 145 -0.70 -5.64 3.97
CA THR A 145 -0.23 -4.47 3.21
C THR A 145 0.93 -4.89 2.33
N VAL A 146 0.93 -4.50 1.05
CA VAL A 146 2.01 -4.81 0.11
C VAL A 146 2.57 -3.51 -0.45
N ALA A 147 3.89 -3.33 -0.39
CA ALA A 147 4.54 -2.10 -0.80
C ALA A 147 6.02 -2.26 -1.18
N THR A 148 6.41 -1.58 -2.25
CA THR A 148 7.81 -1.23 -2.58
C THR A 148 8.24 -0.06 -1.69
N LEU A 149 8.45 -0.32 -0.39
CA LEU A 149 8.45 0.77 0.59
C LEU A 149 9.82 1.38 0.88
N THR A 150 10.88 0.58 0.98
CA THR A 150 12.18 1.09 1.42
C THR A 150 13.34 0.39 0.74
N GLY A 151 14.37 1.17 0.37
CA GLY A 151 15.67 0.61 -0.01
C GLY A 151 16.37 -0.11 1.16
N ALA A 152 16.03 0.23 2.41
CA ALA A 152 16.58 -0.45 3.59
C ALA A 152 16.24 -1.95 3.64
N CYS A 153 15.04 -2.35 3.18
CA CYS A 153 14.69 -3.77 3.04
C CYS A 153 15.62 -4.48 2.06
N VAL A 154 15.92 -3.85 0.91
CA VAL A 154 16.84 -4.42 -0.09
C VAL A 154 18.25 -4.52 0.46
N LEU A 155 18.74 -3.51 1.18
CA LEU A 155 20.05 -3.54 1.84
C LEU A 155 20.14 -4.66 2.88
N ALA A 156 19.05 -4.97 3.60
CA ALA A 156 19.04 -5.97 4.65
C ALA A 156 18.86 -7.41 4.14
N LEU A 157 18.03 -7.61 3.11
CA LEU A 157 17.56 -8.94 2.68
C LEU A 157 17.96 -9.31 1.24
N GLY A 158 18.50 -8.37 0.47
CA GLY A 158 18.76 -8.52 -0.95
C GLY A 158 17.52 -8.34 -1.81
N GLU A 159 17.63 -8.66 -3.10
CA GLU A 159 16.58 -8.42 -4.11
C GLU A 159 15.55 -9.56 -4.22
N ASN A 160 15.87 -10.73 -3.67
CA ASN A 160 15.09 -11.97 -3.87
C ASN A 160 14.25 -12.38 -2.65
N VAL A 161 14.25 -11.58 -1.58
CA VAL A 161 13.53 -11.89 -0.34
C VAL A 161 12.70 -10.69 0.08
N THR A 162 11.41 -10.90 0.32
CA THR A 162 10.48 -9.86 0.76
C THR A 162 10.54 -9.69 2.28
N GLY A 163 10.78 -8.48 2.79
CA GLY A 163 10.68 -8.23 4.23
C GLY A 163 9.24 -8.25 4.72
N VAL A 164 8.95 -8.98 5.80
CA VAL A 164 7.62 -9.02 6.43
C VAL A 164 7.66 -8.59 7.89
N MET A 165 6.70 -7.74 8.25
CA MET A 165 6.45 -7.32 9.63
C MET A 165 5.00 -7.61 9.98
N THR A 166 4.77 -8.13 11.19
CA THR A 166 3.44 -8.51 11.68
C THR A 166 3.29 -8.22 13.16
N ASN A 167 2.07 -7.93 13.59
CA ASN A 167 1.68 -7.86 15.00
C ASN A 167 1.00 -9.15 15.48
N ASN A 168 0.87 -10.16 14.62
CA ASN A 168 0.20 -11.42 14.92
C ASN A 168 1.02 -12.61 14.41
N ARG A 169 1.56 -13.41 15.35
CA ARG A 169 2.44 -14.54 15.04
C ARG A 169 1.71 -15.67 14.32
N ASP A 170 0.48 -15.99 14.72
CA ASP A 170 -0.29 -17.10 14.13
C ASP A 170 -0.69 -16.79 12.69
N PHE A 171 -1.08 -15.55 12.41
CA PHE A 171 -1.36 -15.10 11.05
C PHE A 171 -0.11 -15.10 10.18
N TYR A 172 1.04 -14.73 10.75
CA TYR A 172 2.32 -14.81 10.07
C TYR A 172 2.73 -16.24 9.73
N GLN A 173 2.52 -17.21 10.64
CA GLN A 173 2.80 -18.62 10.32
C GLN A 173 1.95 -19.12 9.14
N GLN A 174 0.67 -18.72 9.07
CA GLN A 174 -0.18 -19.04 7.92
C GLN A 174 0.33 -18.39 6.62
N PHE A 175 0.83 -17.15 6.70
CA PHE A 175 1.41 -16.45 5.57
C PHE A 175 2.68 -17.14 5.06
N ILE A 176 3.61 -17.49 5.94
CA ILE A 176 4.86 -18.17 5.56
C ILE A 176 4.60 -19.53 4.90
N GLN A 177 3.67 -20.32 5.45
CA GLN A 177 3.27 -21.58 4.82
C GLN A 177 2.67 -21.39 3.41
N ALA A 178 2.02 -20.26 3.14
CA ALA A 178 1.52 -19.94 1.81
C ALA A 178 2.67 -19.53 0.87
N ALA A 179 3.60 -18.72 1.37
CA ALA A 179 4.77 -18.26 0.64
C ALA A 179 5.71 -19.42 0.23
N GLU A 180 5.94 -20.39 1.14
CA GLU A 180 6.70 -21.61 0.83
C GLU A 180 6.04 -22.43 -0.29
N LYS A 181 4.71 -22.49 -0.31
CA LYS A 181 3.95 -23.20 -1.35
C LYS A 181 3.95 -22.47 -2.69
N SER A 182 3.95 -21.13 -2.68
CA SER A 182 4.05 -20.32 -3.90
C SER A 182 5.50 -20.14 -4.39
N GLN A 183 6.48 -20.56 -3.59
CA GLN A 183 7.92 -20.35 -3.85
C GLN A 183 8.29 -18.87 -3.92
N GLU A 184 7.60 -18.03 -3.15
CA GLU A 184 7.86 -16.60 -3.03
C GLU A 184 8.57 -16.33 -1.70
N SER A 185 9.89 -16.18 -1.73
CA SER A 185 10.71 -16.02 -0.53
C SER A 185 10.39 -14.72 0.23
N THR A 186 10.26 -14.86 1.56
CA THR A 186 9.86 -13.81 2.49
C THR A 186 10.50 -14.01 3.88
#